data_AF-A0AAP2CGL4-F1
#
_entry.id   AF-A0AAP2CGL4-F1
#
_cell.length_a   1.000
_cell.length_b   1.000
_cell.length_c   1.000
_cell.angle_alpha   90.00
_cell.angle_beta   90.00
_cell.angle_gamma   90.00
#
_symmetry.space_group_name_H-M   'P 1'
#
loop_
_entity.id
_entity.type
_entity.pdbx_description
1 polymer ?
#
loop_
_entity_poly.entity_id
_entity_poly.type
_entity_poly.pdbx_seq_one_letter_code
_entity_poly.pdbx_strand_id
1 'polypeptide(L)'
;MQSLRSKFTLFVGLSILGLATVSCDTTGHGEFSEEMTALRSTSANVLLQEDFLGSNPFGQVHKQFGTNHAFNVVEDPRDRSNKAGRFELRKNDPITSNGKRSEVLFPAQDNKDRWYSYSVFLPSSGFRTDRDNDIITQWHQAGGGSPATTVRVQNDRFLVKSGNTKESRKDFDLGVATKDVWHDFVFHIVHSPNSDGLVEVWHNGKKILSQKGGNMYPLEMPRWKVGIYKASWANRNTDTDVRVLMFDNIKVGNQRADLTEMLVGTLTAVGNAASNNTSSNSNSTVSSGSTSTSSNETTSRPSRRRWWR
;
A
#
# COMPACT_ATOMS: atom_id res chain seq x y z
N MET A 1 76.20 24.91 -40.17
CA MET A 1 76.47 23.47 -39.94
C MET A 1 75.21 22.70 -40.27
N GLN A 2 75.36 21.73 -41.18
CA GLN A 2 74.60 20.48 -41.40
C GLN A 2 73.11 20.43 -40.99
N SER A 3 72.17 20.26 -41.93
CA SER A 3 71.70 18.96 -42.52
C SER A 3 70.86 18.15 -41.51
N LEU A 4 69.67 17.59 -41.77
CA LEU A 4 69.05 17.09 -43.01
C LEU A 4 67.58 16.65 -42.71
N ARG A 5 66.68 16.86 -43.68
CA ARG A 5 65.60 15.96 -44.20
C ARG A 5 64.45 15.48 -43.28
N SER A 6 63.17 15.79 -43.57
CA SER A 6 62.25 15.20 -44.60
C SER A 6 61.24 14.26 -43.90
N LYS A 7 59.92 14.19 -44.14
CA LYS A 7 59.08 14.31 -45.35
C LYS A 7 57.64 14.77 -45.01
N PHE A 8 57.06 15.50 -45.97
CA PHE A 8 55.63 15.72 -46.21
C PHE A 8 54.84 14.41 -46.42
N THR A 9 53.52 14.39 -46.14
CA THR A 9 52.46 14.14 -47.16
C THR A 9 51.09 14.50 -46.58
N LEU A 10 50.40 15.40 -47.29
CA LEU A 10 49.00 15.81 -47.18
C LEU A 10 48.16 14.88 -48.08
N PHE A 11 46.91 14.54 -47.75
CA PHE A 11 45.83 14.53 -48.76
C PHE A 11 44.42 14.49 -48.14
N VAL A 12 43.59 15.38 -48.70
CA VAL A 12 42.15 15.56 -48.54
C VAL A 12 41.39 14.36 -49.13
N GLY A 13 40.23 13.99 -48.57
CA GLY A 13 39.32 13.04 -49.19
C GLY A 13 37.93 13.02 -48.58
N LEU A 14 36.94 13.41 -49.39
CA LEU A 14 35.52 13.57 -49.11
C LEU A 14 34.78 12.25 -48.77
N SER A 15 33.64 12.43 -48.10
CA SER A 15 32.58 11.47 -47.75
C SER A 15 32.16 10.49 -48.84
N ILE A 16 31.85 9.25 -48.43
CA ILE A 16 30.96 8.33 -49.16
C ILE A 16 29.99 7.68 -48.16
N LEU A 17 28.70 7.79 -48.47
CA LEU A 17 27.57 7.08 -47.84
C LEU A 17 27.64 5.58 -48.19
N GLY A 18 27.30 4.70 -47.25
CA GLY A 18 27.05 3.29 -47.54
C GLY A 18 26.41 2.55 -46.37
N LEU A 19 25.14 2.16 -46.53
CA LEU A 19 24.41 1.26 -45.63
C LEU A 19 25.12 -0.09 -45.49
N ALA A 20 25.13 -0.66 -44.27
CA ALA A 20 25.32 -2.09 -44.07
C ALA A 20 24.31 -2.60 -43.03
N THR A 21 23.50 -3.55 -43.49
CA THR A 21 22.51 -4.36 -42.76
C THR A 21 23.20 -5.48 -41.98
N VAL A 22 22.81 -5.74 -40.74
CA VAL A 22 23.14 -6.99 -40.01
C VAL A 22 21.97 -7.28 -39.05
N SER A 23 21.02 -8.14 -39.43
CA SER A 23 20.98 -9.60 -39.25
C SER A 23 20.92 -10.04 -37.79
N CYS A 24 19.74 -10.50 -37.35
CA CYS A 24 19.62 -11.39 -36.20
C CYS A 24 20.40 -12.67 -36.51
N ASP A 25 21.32 -13.09 -35.63
CA ASP A 25 21.02 -14.20 -34.74
C ASP A 25 22.04 -14.32 -33.59
N THR A 26 21.53 -14.93 -32.52
CA THR A 26 22.10 -15.26 -31.21
C THR A 26 23.59 -15.66 -31.14
N THR A 27 24.33 -15.05 -30.21
CA THR A 27 25.00 -15.69 -29.05
C THR A 27 26.02 -14.73 -28.43
N GLY A 28 25.81 -14.40 -27.15
CA GLY A 28 26.68 -13.48 -26.43
C GLY A 28 26.15 -13.24 -25.03
N HIS A 29 26.15 -14.31 -24.22
CA HIS A 29 26.03 -14.21 -22.77
C HIS A 29 27.22 -13.38 -22.25
N GLY A 30 26.96 -12.10 -22.01
CA GLY A 30 27.81 -11.18 -21.27
C GLY A 30 26.98 -10.62 -20.11
N GLU A 31 27.48 -10.81 -18.90
CA GLU A 31 26.88 -10.54 -17.61
C GLU A 31 26.10 -9.20 -17.52
N PHE A 32 24.79 -9.30 -17.43
CA PHE A 32 23.93 -8.29 -16.82
C PHE A 32 23.09 -8.97 -15.73
N SER A 33 23.78 -9.35 -14.65
CA SER A 33 23.25 -9.91 -13.41
C SER A 33 24.04 -9.18 -12.33
N GLU A 34 23.56 -8.10 -11.73
CA GLU A 34 22.69 -8.17 -10.55
C GLU A 34 21.81 -6.90 -10.36
N GLU A 35 21.95 -5.89 -11.23
CA GLU A 35 21.43 -4.54 -10.95
C GLU A 35 19.98 -4.29 -11.43
N MET A 36 19.34 -5.26 -12.09
CA MET A 36 17.92 -5.17 -12.52
C MET A 36 16.94 -5.93 -11.60
N THR A 37 17.42 -6.48 -10.49
CA THR A 37 16.60 -7.31 -9.57
C THR A 37 15.74 -6.47 -8.60
N ALA A 38 15.90 -5.15 -8.56
CA ALA A 38 15.26 -4.29 -7.56
C ALA A 38 13.87 -3.72 -7.95
N LEU A 39 13.26 -4.19 -9.05
CA LEU A 39 11.88 -3.83 -9.42
C LEU A 39 11.11 -5.06 -9.88
N ARG A 40 10.90 -6.03 -8.98
CA ARG A 40 9.86 -7.05 -9.23
C ARG A 40 8.50 -6.42 -9.00
N SER A 41 7.93 -5.85 -10.06
CA SER A 41 6.48 -5.94 -10.22
C SER A 41 6.13 -7.42 -10.16
N THR A 42 5.45 -7.84 -9.08
CA THR A 42 4.99 -9.24 -8.91
C THR A 42 3.78 -9.55 -9.79
N SER A 43 3.20 -8.53 -10.43
CA SER A 43 2.08 -8.63 -11.36
C SER A 43 1.94 -7.37 -12.23
N ALA A 44 1.50 -7.55 -13.48
CA ALA A 44 1.12 -6.48 -14.40
C ALA A 44 0.03 -5.51 -13.86
N ASN A 45 -0.62 -5.85 -12.74
CA ASN A 45 -1.63 -5.01 -12.10
C ASN A 45 -1.10 -4.11 -10.98
N VAL A 46 0.13 -4.32 -10.50
CA VAL A 46 0.79 -3.46 -9.51
C VAL A 46 1.56 -2.35 -10.23
N LEU A 47 1.07 -1.12 -10.08
CA LEU A 47 1.62 0.09 -10.73
C LEU A 47 2.89 0.60 -10.03
N LEU A 48 2.96 0.42 -8.72
CA LEU A 48 4.06 0.88 -7.88
C LEU A 48 4.20 -0.06 -6.69
N GLN A 49 5.45 -0.39 -6.35
CA GLN A 49 5.80 -1.08 -5.12
C GLN A 49 7.01 -0.39 -4.47
N GLU A 50 7.01 -0.33 -3.14
CA GLU A 50 8.14 0.09 -2.31
C GLU A 50 8.29 -0.89 -1.13
N ASP A 51 9.42 -1.56 -1.08
CA ASP A 51 9.83 -2.53 -0.03
C ASP A 51 11.14 -2.10 0.67
N PHE A 52 11.66 -0.91 0.35
CA PHE A 52 12.86 -0.31 0.95
C PHE A 52 14.15 -1.12 0.80
N LEU A 53 14.19 -2.14 -0.06
CA LEU A 53 15.41 -2.89 -0.38
C LEU A 53 16.25 -2.21 -1.47
N GLY A 54 15.61 -1.37 -2.29
CA GLY A 54 16.27 -0.59 -3.33
C GLY A 54 17.12 0.58 -2.81
N SER A 55 18.00 1.08 -3.67
CA SER A 55 18.93 2.18 -3.34
C SER A 55 18.30 3.58 -3.34
N ASN A 56 17.08 3.74 -3.89
CA ASN A 56 16.41 5.03 -4.03
C ASN A 56 14.97 4.99 -3.46
N PRO A 57 14.81 4.82 -2.14
CA PRO A 57 13.50 4.76 -1.51
C PRO A 57 12.70 6.04 -1.79
N PHE A 58 11.47 5.85 -2.22
CA PHE A 58 10.54 6.92 -2.60
C PHE A 58 11.07 7.86 -3.70
N GLY A 59 11.96 7.39 -4.58
CA GLY A 59 12.49 8.19 -5.70
C GLY A 59 11.43 8.70 -6.68
N GLN A 60 10.28 8.03 -6.74
CA GLN A 60 9.18 8.27 -7.67
C GLN A 60 7.98 9.03 -7.09
N VAL A 61 8.08 9.50 -5.84
CA VAL A 61 6.98 10.19 -5.13
C VAL A 61 7.44 11.54 -4.59
N HIS A 62 6.49 12.44 -4.34
CA HIS A 62 6.81 13.74 -3.76
C HIS A 62 6.96 13.64 -2.24
N LYS A 63 8.11 14.03 -1.71
CA LYS A 63 8.46 13.93 -0.29
C LYS A 63 8.07 15.22 0.44
N GLN A 64 7.33 15.10 1.55
CA GLN A 64 6.93 16.20 2.43
C GLN A 64 7.64 16.07 3.78
N PHE A 65 8.97 16.01 3.73
CA PHE A 65 9.85 15.85 4.88
C PHE A 65 10.43 17.22 5.28
N GLY A 66 10.13 17.67 6.50
CA GLY A 66 10.59 18.97 7.00
C GLY A 66 11.97 18.96 7.66
N THR A 67 12.51 17.77 7.96
CA THR A 67 13.76 17.56 8.70
C THR A 67 14.46 16.29 8.23
N ASN A 68 15.75 16.13 8.57
CA ASN A 68 16.52 14.94 8.19
C ASN A 68 16.08 13.68 8.95
N HIS A 69 15.53 13.81 10.15
CA HIS A 69 15.00 12.66 10.89
C HIS A 69 13.61 12.22 10.40
N ALA A 70 12.92 13.05 9.60
CA ALA A 70 11.54 12.84 9.21
C ALA A 70 11.30 11.48 8.53
N PHE A 71 12.29 11.00 7.77
CA PHE A 71 12.27 9.70 7.14
C PHE A 71 13.66 9.10 7.07
N ASN A 72 13.79 7.82 7.44
CA ASN A 72 15.01 7.03 7.30
C ASN A 72 14.64 5.59 6.94
N VAL A 73 15.44 4.91 6.12
CA VAL A 73 15.34 3.45 5.97
C VAL A 73 16.11 2.81 7.13
N VAL A 74 15.48 1.87 7.82
CA VAL A 74 16.04 1.18 8.99
C VAL A 74 15.89 -0.33 8.82
N GLU A 75 16.58 -1.11 9.65
CA GLU A 75 16.28 -2.55 9.80
C GLU A 75 14.84 -2.75 10.30
N ASP A 76 14.14 -3.74 9.75
CA ASP A 76 12.85 -4.15 10.30
C ASP A 76 13.05 -4.66 11.75
N PRO A 77 12.29 -4.14 12.73
CA PRO A 77 12.43 -4.51 14.14
C PRO A 77 12.07 -5.97 14.46
N ARG A 78 11.38 -6.67 13.55
CA ARG A 78 10.96 -8.07 13.69
C ARG A 78 11.77 -9.03 12.82
N ASP A 79 12.38 -8.55 11.73
CA ASP A 79 13.29 -9.32 10.89
C ASP A 79 14.41 -8.42 10.37
N ARG A 80 15.59 -8.48 11.01
CA ARG A 80 16.72 -7.60 10.64
C ARG A 80 17.31 -7.88 9.26
N SER A 81 16.92 -8.98 8.60
CA SER A 81 17.28 -9.24 7.20
C SER A 81 16.47 -8.37 6.22
N ASN A 82 15.34 -7.82 6.67
CA ASN A 82 14.49 -6.90 5.91
C ASN A 82 14.76 -5.42 6.29
N LYS A 83 14.24 -4.50 5.47
CA LYS A 83 14.28 -3.05 5.70
C LYS A 83 12.87 -2.49 5.81
N ALA A 84 12.75 -1.33 6.45
CA ALA A 84 11.48 -0.62 6.55
C ALA A 84 11.70 0.90 6.49
N GLY A 85 10.71 1.61 5.95
CA GLY A 85 10.67 3.07 5.92
C GLY A 85 10.19 3.61 7.26
N ARG A 86 11.10 4.12 8.09
CA ARG A 86 10.79 4.76 9.37
C ARG A 86 10.45 6.23 9.18
N PHE A 87 9.22 6.60 9.53
CA PHE A 87 8.78 7.97 9.58
C PHE A 87 8.86 8.47 11.02
N GLU A 88 9.36 9.68 11.22
CA GLU A 88 9.36 10.36 12.50
C GLU A 88 8.80 11.77 12.34
N LEU A 89 8.01 12.21 13.31
CA LEU A 89 7.54 13.57 13.43
C LEU A 89 7.61 13.98 14.88
N ARG A 90 8.21 15.14 15.14
CA ARG A 90 8.25 15.76 16.47
C ARG A 90 7.34 16.97 16.49
N LYS A 91 6.77 17.27 17.65
CA LYS A 91 5.92 18.44 17.88
C LYS A 91 6.59 19.75 17.47
N ASN A 92 7.90 19.86 17.69
CA ASN A 92 8.67 21.07 17.39
C ASN A 92 9.25 21.12 15.96
N ASP A 93 9.04 20.09 15.13
CA ASP A 93 9.48 20.14 13.73
C ASP A 93 8.78 21.26 12.96
N PRO A 94 9.41 21.88 11.95
CA PRO A 94 8.81 22.98 11.19
C PRO A 94 7.51 22.56 10.50
N ILE A 95 6.65 23.55 10.25
CA ILE A 95 5.47 23.35 9.40
C ILE A 95 5.94 23.04 7.97
N THR A 96 5.49 21.90 7.43
CA THR A 96 5.81 21.44 6.08
C THR A 96 4.50 21.28 5.30
N SER A 97 4.42 21.88 4.12
CA SER A 97 3.20 21.86 3.28
C SER A 97 1.93 22.18 4.10
N ASN A 98 1.94 23.30 4.82
CA ASN A 98 0.83 23.80 5.64
C ASN A 98 0.37 22.86 6.77
N GLY A 99 1.25 22.00 7.31
CA GLY A 99 0.92 21.18 8.47
C GLY A 99 2.13 20.56 9.17
N LYS A 100 1.90 19.88 10.30
CA LYS A 100 2.90 19.05 10.98
C LYS A 100 2.87 17.65 10.38
N ARG A 101 3.83 17.36 9.50
CA ARG A 101 3.83 16.11 8.73
C ARG A 101 5.23 15.57 8.48
N SER A 102 5.30 14.26 8.34
CA SER A 102 6.32 13.54 7.59
C SER A 102 5.56 12.58 6.68
N GLU A 103 5.39 12.92 5.41
CA GLU A 103 4.56 12.16 4.47
C GLU A 103 5.20 12.08 3.10
N VAL A 104 4.83 11.05 2.34
CA VAL A 104 5.02 11.00 0.90
C VAL A 104 3.69 11.14 0.19
N LEU A 105 3.72 11.76 -0.99
CA LEU A 105 2.57 12.00 -1.86
C LEU A 105 2.81 11.29 -3.20
N PHE A 106 1.98 10.30 -3.46
CA PHE A 106 2.05 9.49 -4.67
C PHE A 106 1.58 10.29 -5.92
N PRO A 107 1.91 9.81 -7.13
CA PRO A 107 1.39 10.37 -8.38
C PRO A 107 -0.14 10.51 -8.39
N ALA A 108 -0.63 11.41 -9.23
CA ALA A 108 -2.06 11.57 -9.44
C ALA A 108 -2.69 10.26 -9.92
N GLN A 109 -3.91 9.99 -9.46
CA GLN A 109 -4.65 8.80 -9.85
C GLN A 109 -5.39 9.11 -11.15
N ASP A 110 -5.23 8.24 -12.14
CA ASP A 110 -5.83 8.30 -13.48
C ASP A 110 -7.09 7.43 -13.62
N ASN A 111 -7.44 6.66 -12.59
CA ASN A 111 -8.67 5.88 -12.52
C ASN A 111 -9.29 5.98 -11.14
N LYS A 112 -10.62 5.91 -11.08
CA LYS A 112 -11.37 5.91 -9.83
C LYS A 112 -11.32 4.57 -9.09
N ASP A 113 -11.14 3.47 -9.79
CA ASP A 113 -11.01 2.12 -9.23
C ASP A 113 -9.53 1.81 -9.03
N ARG A 114 -9.14 1.74 -7.75
CA ARG A 114 -7.74 1.59 -7.34
C ARG A 114 -7.61 0.72 -6.11
N TRP A 115 -6.50 -0.02 -6.09
CA TRP A 115 -6.07 -0.80 -4.95
C TRP A 115 -4.86 -0.15 -4.29
N TYR A 116 -4.79 -0.20 -2.97
CA TYR A 116 -3.68 0.30 -2.17
C TYR A 116 -3.34 -0.71 -1.09
N SER A 117 -2.08 -0.88 -0.75
CA SER A 117 -1.70 -1.64 0.44
C SER A 117 -0.42 -1.12 1.07
N TYR A 118 -0.25 -1.49 2.34
CA TYR A 118 0.98 -1.31 3.09
C TYR A 118 0.95 -2.20 4.33
N SER A 119 2.14 -2.50 4.85
CA SER A 119 2.36 -2.92 6.24
C SER A 119 2.68 -1.68 7.09
N VAL A 120 2.14 -1.60 8.29
CA VAL A 120 2.47 -0.54 9.26
C VAL A 120 2.87 -1.13 10.61
N PHE A 121 3.96 -0.62 11.18
CA PHE A 121 4.46 -0.99 12.52
C PHE A 121 4.42 0.23 13.43
N LEU A 122 3.81 0.07 14.61
CA LEU A 122 3.71 1.13 15.62
C LEU A 122 4.59 0.77 16.82
N PRO A 123 5.85 1.25 16.90
CA PRO A 123 6.72 0.94 18.04
C PRO A 123 6.16 1.57 19.31
N SER A 124 6.01 0.80 20.39
CA SER A 124 5.50 1.32 21.68
C SER A 124 6.36 2.46 22.24
N SER A 125 7.67 2.42 21.95
CA SER A 125 8.65 3.44 22.35
C SER A 125 8.49 4.79 21.63
N GLY A 126 7.88 4.81 20.44
CA GLY A 126 7.78 6.00 19.59
C GLY A 126 6.35 6.37 19.14
N PHE A 127 5.37 5.49 19.37
CA PHE A 127 3.95 5.70 19.07
C PHE A 127 3.12 5.40 20.31
N ARG A 128 3.29 6.23 21.35
CA ARG A 128 2.48 6.15 22.57
C ARG A 128 1.02 6.53 22.29
N THR A 129 0.12 6.00 23.10
CA THR A 129 -1.31 6.33 23.07
C THR A 129 -1.51 7.84 23.13
N ASP A 130 -2.44 8.34 22.33
CA ASP A 130 -2.87 9.73 22.33
C ASP A 130 -4.37 9.78 22.06
N ARG A 131 -5.06 10.65 22.81
CA ARG A 131 -6.51 10.85 22.65
C ARG A 131 -6.83 11.64 21.39
N ASP A 132 -5.87 12.38 20.88
CA ASP A 132 -5.96 13.03 19.59
C ASP A 132 -5.56 12.09 18.44
N ASN A 133 -6.09 12.35 17.25
CA ASN A 133 -5.86 11.48 16.11
C ASN A 133 -4.59 11.86 15.34
N ASP A 134 -3.95 10.83 14.78
CA ASP A 134 -2.90 10.94 13.79
C ASP A 134 -3.46 10.42 12.45
N ILE A 135 -3.25 11.14 11.36
CA ILE A 135 -3.54 10.61 10.01
C ILE A 135 -2.29 9.89 9.54
N ILE A 136 -2.43 8.59 9.24
CA ILE A 136 -1.33 7.77 8.71
C ILE A 136 -1.47 7.48 7.21
N THR A 137 -2.67 7.72 6.66
CA THR A 137 -2.97 7.63 5.24
C THR A 137 -4.07 8.60 4.89
N GLN A 138 -3.97 9.26 3.73
CA GLN A 138 -5.04 10.14 3.24
C GLN A 138 -5.18 10.11 1.72
N TRP A 139 -6.43 10.15 1.28
CA TRP A 139 -6.81 10.43 -0.10
C TRP A 139 -7.27 11.88 -0.17
N HIS A 140 -6.34 12.76 -0.54
CA HIS A 140 -6.50 14.20 -0.43
C HIS A 140 -6.72 14.85 -1.80
N GLN A 141 -7.77 15.67 -1.91
CA GLN A 141 -8.09 16.43 -3.12
C GLN A 141 -7.62 17.87 -2.99
N ALA A 142 -6.97 18.40 -4.02
CA ALA A 142 -6.65 19.82 -4.09
C ALA A 142 -7.95 20.65 -3.99
N GLY A 143 -7.93 21.75 -3.24
CA GLY A 143 -9.12 22.59 -3.01
C GLY A 143 -10.13 22.05 -1.97
N GLY A 144 -10.05 20.78 -1.56
CA GLY A 144 -10.98 20.17 -0.58
C GLY A 144 -10.71 20.52 0.89
N GLY A 145 -9.55 21.12 1.18
CA GLY A 145 -9.11 21.41 2.55
C GLY A 145 -8.80 20.14 3.34
N SER A 146 -9.75 19.65 4.15
CA SER A 146 -9.56 18.42 4.93
C SER A 146 -9.88 17.20 4.06
N PRO A 147 -9.05 16.14 4.01
CA PRO A 147 -9.28 14.98 3.14
C PRO A 147 -10.62 14.27 3.42
N ALA A 148 -11.26 13.79 2.35
CA ALA A 148 -12.54 13.10 2.40
C ALA A 148 -12.41 11.72 3.05
N THR A 149 -11.37 10.96 2.64
CA THR A 149 -11.06 9.63 3.17
C THR A 149 -9.65 9.59 3.78
N THR A 150 -9.53 9.04 4.99
CA THR A 150 -8.27 8.89 5.74
C THR A 150 -8.23 7.62 6.57
N VAL A 151 -7.04 7.07 6.79
CA VAL A 151 -6.76 6.13 7.88
C VAL A 151 -6.12 6.88 9.03
N ARG A 152 -6.62 6.66 10.24
CA ARG A 152 -6.20 7.34 11.46
C ARG A 152 -5.83 6.36 12.56
N VAL A 153 -4.97 6.80 13.47
CA VAL A 153 -4.78 6.16 14.77
C VAL A 153 -5.24 7.14 15.85
N GLN A 154 -6.11 6.70 16.73
CA GLN A 154 -6.60 7.49 17.87
C GLN A 154 -6.96 6.53 19.01
N ASN A 155 -6.54 6.81 20.25
CA ASN A 155 -6.79 5.93 21.39
C ASN A 155 -6.45 4.46 21.12
N ASP A 156 -5.33 4.19 20.44
CA ASP A 156 -4.90 2.85 20.02
C ASP A 156 -5.94 2.07 19.20
N ARG A 157 -6.74 2.79 18.41
CA ARG A 157 -7.65 2.24 17.40
C ARG A 157 -7.24 2.72 16.02
N PHE A 158 -7.26 1.82 15.05
CA PHE A 158 -7.26 2.20 13.64
C PHE A 158 -8.66 2.60 13.21
N LEU A 159 -8.81 3.75 12.55
CA LEU A 159 -10.09 4.26 12.08
C LEU A 159 -9.98 4.62 10.60
N VAL A 160 -10.96 4.22 9.78
CA VAL A 160 -11.20 4.89 8.49
C VAL A 160 -12.21 6.00 8.71
N LYS A 161 -11.87 7.23 8.36
CA LYS A 161 -12.83 8.32 8.23
C LYS A 161 -13.15 8.51 6.76
N SER A 162 -14.42 8.44 6.35
CA SER A 162 -14.81 8.58 4.93
C SER A 162 -16.19 9.21 4.74
N GLY A 163 -16.38 9.95 3.65
CA GLY A 163 -17.62 10.65 3.26
C GLY A 163 -17.40 11.52 2.02
N ASN A 164 -18.44 12.24 1.57
CA ASN A 164 -18.40 13.11 0.39
C ASN A 164 -18.63 14.60 0.68
N THR A 165 -18.76 14.96 1.95
CA THR A 165 -18.73 16.34 2.48
C THR A 165 -18.01 16.34 3.82
N LYS A 166 -17.63 17.51 4.34
CA LYS A 166 -16.89 17.57 5.61
C LYS A 166 -17.73 17.02 6.76
N GLU A 167 -19.04 17.24 6.72
CA GLU A 167 -20.06 16.93 7.72
C GLU A 167 -20.56 15.48 7.62
N SER A 168 -20.54 14.88 6.42
CA SER A 168 -21.03 13.51 6.21
C SER A 168 -20.01 12.43 6.56
N ARG A 169 -18.74 12.82 6.77
CA ARG A 169 -17.66 11.87 7.10
C ARG A 169 -17.93 11.13 8.39
N LYS A 170 -17.93 9.79 8.31
CA LYS A 170 -18.08 8.88 9.45
C LYS A 170 -16.76 8.20 9.76
N ASP A 171 -16.55 7.91 11.03
CA ASP A 171 -15.45 7.08 11.49
C ASP A 171 -15.92 5.62 11.56
N PHE A 172 -15.15 4.73 10.94
CA PHE A 172 -15.32 3.28 10.93
C PHE A 172 -14.16 2.68 11.69
N ASP A 173 -14.47 1.96 12.75
CA ASP A 173 -13.45 1.34 13.59
C ASP A 173 -12.93 0.06 12.96
N LEU A 174 -11.61 -0.01 12.72
CA LEU A 174 -10.94 -1.11 12.05
C LEU A 174 -10.33 -2.12 13.01
N GLY A 175 -10.21 -1.80 14.29
CA GLY A 175 -9.56 -2.68 15.26
C GLY A 175 -8.51 -2.00 16.13
N VAL A 176 -7.90 -2.78 17.00
CA VAL A 176 -6.85 -2.32 17.92
C VAL A 176 -5.57 -2.08 17.13
N ALA A 177 -4.94 -0.92 17.37
CA ALA A 177 -3.62 -0.56 16.89
C ALA A 177 -2.55 -1.10 17.84
N THR A 178 -2.43 -2.43 17.87
CA THR A 178 -1.48 -3.17 18.72
C THR A 178 -0.06 -2.70 18.45
N LYS A 179 0.68 -2.41 19.51
CA LYS A 179 2.06 -1.94 19.37
C LYS A 179 3.00 -3.10 19.09
N ASP A 180 4.13 -2.74 18.50
CA ASP A 180 5.26 -3.61 18.25
C ASP A 180 4.93 -4.81 17.34
N VAL A 181 3.86 -4.77 16.54
CA VAL A 181 3.54 -5.80 15.54
C VAL A 181 3.27 -5.15 14.20
N TRP A 182 3.53 -5.88 13.11
CA TRP A 182 3.14 -5.46 11.78
C TRP A 182 1.62 -5.62 11.59
N HIS A 183 1.00 -4.61 11.01
CA HIS A 183 -0.39 -4.60 10.59
C HIS A 183 -0.44 -4.45 9.07
N ASP A 184 -0.99 -5.44 8.37
CA ASP A 184 -1.11 -5.42 6.92
C ASP A 184 -2.48 -4.92 6.51
N PHE A 185 -2.51 -3.82 5.76
CA PHE A 185 -3.74 -3.27 5.23
C PHE A 185 -3.78 -3.38 3.72
N VAL A 186 -4.94 -3.80 3.21
CA VAL A 186 -5.32 -3.68 1.81
C VAL A 186 -6.57 -2.83 1.72
N PHE A 187 -6.61 -1.93 0.76
CA PHE A 187 -7.73 -1.06 0.46
C PHE A 187 -8.11 -1.25 -1.01
N HIS A 188 -9.40 -1.44 -1.26
CA HIS A 188 -9.98 -1.32 -2.59
C HIS A 188 -10.97 -0.17 -2.55
N ILE A 189 -10.74 0.85 -3.37
CA ILE A 189 -11.55 2.07 -3.35
C ILE A 189 -12.01 2.37 -4.77
N VAL A 190 -13.33 2.51 -4.93
CA VAL A 190 -13.94 3.16 -6.10
C VAL A 190 -14.25 4.59 -5.68
N HIS A 191 -13.40 5.52 -6.09
CA HIS A 191 -13.50 6.93 -5.76
C HIS A 191 -14.75 7.56 -6.40
N SER A 192 -15.66 8.09 -5.60
CA SER A 192 -16.84 8.80 -6.11
C SER A 192 -17.42 9.76 -5.07
N PRO A 193 -17.98 10.92 -5.47
CA PRO A 193 -18.80 11.74 -4.58
C PRO A 193 -20.22 11.21 -4.40
N ASN A 194 -20.62 10.16 -5.14
CA ASN A 194 -22.00 9.66 -5.22
C ASN A 194 -22.17 8.26 -4.62
N SER A 195 -23.37 7.71 -4.73
CA SER A 195 -23.76 6.39 -4.18
C SER A 195 -23.01 5.21 -4.81
N ASP A 196 -22.36 5.39 -5.96
CA ASP A 196 -21.54 4.37 -6.63
C ASP A 196 -20.12 4.25 -6.07
N GLY A 197 -19.76 5.06 -5.06
CA GLY A 197 -18.49 4.93 -4.36
C GLY A 197 -18.40 3.66 -3.51
N LEU A 198 -17.18 3.20 -3.29
CA LEU A 198 -16.86 2.02 -2.48
C LEU A 198 -15.57 2.23 -1.70
N VAL A 199 -15.54 1.82 -0.43
CA VAL A 199 -14.33 1.65 0.38
C VAL A 199 -14.38 0.25 1.01
N GLU A 200 -13.50 -0.62 0.58
CA GLU A 200 -13.25 -1.92 1.22
C GLU A 200 -11.89 -1.92 1.90
N VAL A 201 -11.82 -2.55 3.07
CA VAL A 201 -10.59 -2.65 3.85
C VAL A 201 -10.41 -4.07 4.35
N TRP A 202 -9.21 -4.59 4.17
CA TRP A 202 -8.74 -5.81 4.79
C TRP A 202 -7.63 -5.45 5.78
N HIS A 203 -7.64 -6.12 6.92
CA HIS A 203 -6.60 -6.03 7.94
C HIS A 203 -6.12 -7.44 8.26
N ASN A 204 -4.82 -7.70 8.06
CA ASN A 204 -4.18 -9.01 8.20
C ASN A 204 -4.93 -10.10 7.41
N GLY A 205 -5.22 -9.82 6.14
CA GLY A 205 -5.93 -10.73 5.22
C GLY A 205 -7.44 -10.85 5.42
N LYS A 206 -8.00 -10.33 6.51
CA LYS A 206 -9.45 -10.41 6.78
C LYS A 206 -10.15 -9.12 6.33
N LYS A 207 -11.21 -9.25 5.52
CA LYS A 207 -12.09 -8.11 5.19
C LYS A 207 -12.79 -7.62 6.46
N ILE A 208 -12.57 -6.37 6.84
CA ILE A 208 -13.12 -5.74 8.05
C ILE A 208 -14.08 -4.59 7.75
N LEU A 209 -14.04 -4.02 6.53
CA LEU A 209 -14.95 -2.97 6.10
C LEU A 209 -15.35 -3.17 4.64
N SER A 210 -16.62 -2.89 4.35
CA SER A 210 -17.15 -2.70 3.00
C SER A 210 -18.23 -1.63 3.07
N GLN A 211 -17.87 -0.39 2.76
CA GLN A 211 -18.75 0.76 2.83
C GLN A 211 -19.06 1.28 1.42
N LYS A 212 -20.34 1.31 1.06
CA LYS A 212 -20.82 1.95 -0.18
C LYS A 212 -21.14 3.43 0.07
N GLY A 213 -21.10 4.21 -1.00
CA GLY A 213 -21.43 5.63 -0.99
C GLY A 213 -20.21 6.52 -1.17
N GLY A 214 -20.49 7.83 -1.21
CA GLY A 214 -19.48 8.81 -1.58
C GLY A 214 -18.33 8.89 -0.59
N ASN A 215 -17.10 8.88 -1.12
CA ASN A 215 -15.84 8.82 -0.36
C ASN A 215 -14.80 9.87 -0.81
N MET A 216 -15.18 10.70 -1.79
CA MET A 216 -14.45 11.89 -2.24
C MET A 216 -15.41 13.06 -2.39
N TYR A 217 -14.88 14.27 -2.42
CA TYR A 217 -15.61 15.48 -2.79
C TYR A 217 -15.80 15.55 -4.32
N PRO A 218 -16.77 16.33 -4.83
CA PRO A 218 -16.94 16.60 -6.26
C PRO A 218 -15.85 17.56 -6.77
N LEU A 219 -14.60 17.12 -6.67
CA LEU A 219 -13.36 17.77 -7.11
C LEU A 219 -12.53 16.76 -7.90
N GLU A 220 -11.37 17.19 -8.39
CA GLU A 220 -10.37 16.30 -9.00
C GLU A 220 -10.05 15.07 -8.14
N MET A 221 -9.62 14.00 -8.81
CA MET A 221 -9.28 12.73 -8.16
C MET A 221 -8.32 12.93 -6.98
N PRO A 222 -8.57 12.26 -5.83
CA PRO A 222 -7.68 12.38 -4.69
C PRO A 222 -6.29 11.83 -5.02
N ARG A 223 -5.28 12.46 -4.43
CA ARG A 223 -3.92 11.91 -4.39
C ARG A 223 -3.71 11.18 -3.08
N TRP A 224 -3.04 10.04 -3.17
CA TRP A 224 -2.74 9.20 -2.02
C TRP A 224 -1.49 9.69 -1.30
N LYS A 225 -1.54 9.73 0.04
CA LYS A 225 -0.39 9.99 0.90
C LYS A 225 -0.28 8.94 1.99
N VAL A 226 0.96 8.64 2.36
CA VAL A 226 1.35 7.72 3.43
C VAL A 226 2.40 8.40 4.30
N GLY A 227 2.33 8.22 5.61
CA GLY A 227 3.28 8.80 6.56
C GLY A 227 2.62 9.13 7.90
N ILE A 228 2.98 10.28 8.47
CA ILE A 228 2.41 10.84 9.71
C ILE A 228 1.96 12.26 9.42
N TYR A 229 0.69 12.56 9.65
CA TYR A 229 0.17 13.92 9.71
C TYR A 229 -0.61 14.16 11.00
N LYS A 230 -0.11 15.06 11.84
CA LYS A 230 -0.69 15.38 13.15
C LYS A 230 -1.12 16.84 13.23
N ALA A 231 -2.28 17.12 12.66
CA ALA A 231 -2.80 18.49 12.49
C ALA A 231 -2.80 19.31 13.80
N SER A 232 -3.20 18.70 14.93
CA SER A 232 -3.29 19.38 16.23
C SER A 232 -1.97 19.98 16.69
N TRP A 233 -0.83 19.35 16.35
CA TRP A 233 0.48 19.88 16.70
C TRP A 233 0.84 21.19 16.00
N ALA A 234 0.08 21.64 15.00
CA ALA A 234 0.27 22.99 14.46
C ALA A 234 -0.14 24.07 15.48
N ASN A 235 -1.17 23.80 16.30
CA ASN A 235 -1.86 24.84 17.06
C ASN A 235 -2.00 24.55 18.57
N ARG A 236 -1.77 23.30 19.01
CA ARG A 236 -1.90 22.90 20.43
C ARG A 236 -1.05 21.69 20.78
N ASN A 237 -0.95 21.40 22.07
CA ASN A 237 -0.33 20.18 22.59
C ASN A 237 -1.35 19.04 22.61
N THR A 238 -0.84 17.81 22.60
CA THR A 238 -1.60 16.56 22.80
C THR A 238 -0.88 15.72 23.87
N ASP A 239 -1.26 14.45 24.05
CA ASP A 239 -0.68 13.58 25.09
C ASP A 239 0.78 13.18 24.80
N THR A 240 1.31 13.59 23.65
CA THR A 240 2.62 13.20 23.13
C THR A 240 3.24 14.34 22.33
N ASP A 241 4.56 14.24 22.14
CA ASP A 241 5.38 15.21 21.40
C ASP A 241 6.24 14.55 20.30
N VAL A 242 6.18 13.22 20.17
CA VAL A 242 6.85 12.44 19.13
C VAL A 242 5.93 11.35 18.57
N ARG A 243 6.08 11.12 17.27
CA ARG A 243 5.48 10.03 16.53
C ARG A 243 6.54 9.35 15.70
N VAL A 244 6.67 8.04 15.88
CA VAL A 244 7.48 7.17 15.05
C VAL A 244 6.59 6.01 14.61
N LEU A 245 6.57 5.73 13.32
CA LEU A 245 6.02 4.48 12.78
C LEU A 245 6.93 4.00 11.66
N MET A 246 6.75 2.76 11.24
CA MET A 246 7.41 2.21 10.06
C MET A 246 6.35 1.76 9.07
N PHE A 247 6.63 1.96 7.80
CA PHE A 247 5.91 1.34 6.70
C PHE A 247 6.81 0.36 5.97
N ASP A 248 6.20 -0.65 5.38
CA ASP A 248 6.82 -1.58 4.42
C ASP A 248 5.74 -2.06 3.42
N ASN A 249 6.14 -2.77 2.37
CA ASN A 249 5.26 -3.42 1.39
C ASN A 249 4.20 -2.48 0.80
N ILE A 250 4.57 -1.24 0.50
CA ILE A 250 3.64 -0.23 0.02
C ILE A 250 3.35 -0.51 -1.45
N LYS A 251 2.08 -0.71 -1.82
CA LYS A 251 1.69 -0.97 -3.21
C LYS A 251 0.55 -0.06 -3.66
N VAL A 252 0.58 0.30 -4.95
CA VAL A 252 -0.56 0.86 -5.69
C VAL A 252 -0.91 -0.10 -6.82
N GLY A 253 -2.12 -0.64 -6.79
CA GLY A 253 -2.66 -1.51 -7.83
C GLY A 253 -3.64 -0.77 -8.74
N ASN A 254 -3.74 -1.22 -9.98
CA ASN A 254 -4.74 -0.73 -10.93
C ASN A 254 -6.12 -1.39 -10.68
N GLN A 255 -7.12 -1.07 -11.50
CA GLN A 255 -8.50 -1.59 -11.39
C GLN A 255 -8.64 -3.10 -11.65
N ARG A 256 -7.60 -3.75 -12.15
CA ARG A 256 -7.55 -5.21 -12.34
C ARG A 256 -6.75 -5.90 -11.25
N ALA A 257 -6.16 -5.14 -10.31
CA ALA A 257 -5.49 -5.73 -9.18
C ALA A 257 -6.49 -6.47 -8.29
N ASP A 258 -6.02 -7.45 -7.54
CA ASP A 258 -6.84 -8.17 -6.57
C ASP A 258 -6.20 -8.25 -5.18
N LEU A 259 -6.96 -8.84 -4.24
CA LEU A 259 -6.49 -8.99 -2.87
C LEU A 259 -5.17 -9.76 -2.77
N THR A 260 -4.98 -10.82 -3.57
CA THR A 260 -3.79 -11.68 -3.52
C THR A 260 -2.54 -10.91 -3.91
N GLU A 261 -2.63 -10.12 -4.98
CA GLU A 261 -1.51 -9.29 -5.47
C GLU A 261 -1.15 -8.18 -4.47
N MET A 262 -2.16 -7.67 -3.75
CA MET A 262 -2.01 -6.55 -2.82
C MET A 262 -1.59 -6.96 -1.41
N LEU A 263 -1.79 -8.23 -1.01
CA LEU A 263 -1.29 -8.75 0.26
C LEU A 263 0.25 -8.78 0.30
N VAL A 264 0.78 -8.75 1.52
CA VAL A 264 2.19 -9.11 1.79
C VAL A 264 2.31 -10.61 1.57
N GLY A 265 3.30 -11.03 0.79
CA GLY A 265 3.35 -12.39 0.24
C GLY A 265 3.14 -13.47 1.28
N THR A 266 2.19 -14.38 1.03
CA THR A 266 2.34 -15.78 1.43
C THR A 266 2.94 -16.52 0.24
N LEU A 267 4.26 -16.45 0.07
CA LEU A 267 4.99 -17.39 -0.79
C LEU A 267 5.69 -18.43 0.09
N THR A 268 4.90 -19.24 0.80
CA THR A 268 5.31 -20.60 1.24
C THR A 268 4.11 -21.44 1.68
N ALA A 269 3.27 -21.80 0.71
CA ALA A 269 2.47 -23.03 0.66
C ALA A 269 1.92 -23.05 -0.79
N VAL A 270 2.35 -23.91 -1.71
CA VAL A 270 2.27 -25.37 -1.68
C VAL A 270 3.41 -25.92 -2.53
N GLY A 271 4.41 -26.51 -1.89
CA GLY A 271 5.32 -27.44 -2.55
C GLY A 271 4.74 -28.85 -2.47
N ASN A 272 4.30 -29.37 -3.62
CA ASN A 272 4.12 -30.78 -3.94
C ASN A 272 3.54 -31.71 -2.84
N ALA A 273 2.24 -31.96 -2.92
CA ALA A 273 1.74 -33.33 -2.76
C ALA A 273 1.11 -33.75 -4.08
N ALA A 274 1.72 -34.79 -4.65
CA ALA A 274 1.55 -35.26 -6.02
C ALA A 274 0.10 -35.59 -6.39
N SER A 275 -0.23 -35.25 -7.64
CA SER A 275 -1.22 -35.96 -8.42
C SER A 275 -0.81 -37.43 -8.46
N ASN A 276 -1.58 -38.30 -7.79
CA ASN A 276 -1.65 -39.71 -8.16
C ASN A 276 -3.05 -39.98 -8.70
N ASN A 277 -3.09 -40.01 -10.02
CA ASN A 277 -4.16 -40.60 -10.79
C ASN A 277 -4.03 -42.13 -10.65
N THR A 278 -5.01 -42.80 -10.07
CA THR A 278 -5.19 -44.24 -10.30
C THR A 278 -6.67 -44.53 -10.38
N SER A 279 -7.09 -44.75 -11.62
CA SER A 279 -8.32 -45.43 -11.98
C SER A 279 -8.32 -46.84 -11.39
N SER A 280 -9.37 -47.19 -10.65
CA SER A 280 -9.86 -48.56 -10.64
C SER A 280 -11.38 -48.57 -10.53
N ASN A 281 -11.95 -49.26 -11.50
CA ASN A 281 -13.36 -49.50 -11.73
C ASN A 281 -13.74 -50.73 -10.88
N SER A 282 -14.80 -50.66 -10.08
CA SER A 282 -15.52 -51.87 -9.68
C SER A 282 -16.98 -51.57 -9.31
N ASN A 283 -17.83 -52.26 -10.06
CA ASN A 283 -19.28 -52.27 -10.04
C ASN A 283 -19.79 -53.21 -8.92
N SER A 284 -20.81 -52.82 -8.14
CA SER A 284 -21.84 -53.71 -7.54
C SER A 284 -22.84 -52.84 -6.74
N THR A 285 -24.08 -52.67 -7.21
CA THR A 285 -25.30 -53.49 -6.97
C THR A 285 -25.95 -53.32 -5.58
N VAL A 286 -27.01 -52.49 -5.57
CA VAL A 286 -28.38 -52.66 -4.99
C VAL A 286 -28.56 -53.30 -3.59
N SER A 287 -29.28 -52.58 -2.71
CA SER A 287 -30.41 -53.04 -1.84
C SER A 287 -30.63 -51.98 -0.73
N SER A 288 -31.62 -51.10 -0.82
CA SER A 288 -33.05 -51.21 -0.42
C SER A 288 -33.35 -51.08 1.08
N GLY A 289 -34.29 -50.15 1.39
CA GLY A 289 -35.05 -50.07 2.65
C GLY A 289 -34.42 -49.15 3.70
N SER A 290 -35.13 -48.34 4.47
CA SER A 290 -36.56 -48.03 4.55
C SER A 290 -36.73 -46.86 5.53
N THR A 291 -37.74 -46.05 5.24
CA THR A 291 -38.52 -45.10 6.06
C THR A 291 -38.43 -45.23 7.58
N SER A 292 -38.30 -44.09 8.28
CA SER A 292 -39.09 -43.83 9.50
C SER A 292 -39.26 -42.33 9.78
N THR A 293 -40.52 -41.94 9.81
CA THR A 293 -41.14 -40.68 10.21
C THR A 293 -41.17 -40.53 11.73
N SER A 294 -41.09 -39.29 12.24
CA SER A 294 -41.79 -38.71 13.43
C SER A 294 -40.92 -37.60 14.03
N SER A 295 -41.39 -36.51 14.64
CA SER A 295 -42.67 -35.78 14.72
C SER A 295 -42.37 -34.54 15.56
N ASN A 296 -43.10 -33.46 15.26
CA ASN A 296 -43.29 -32.21 16.01
C ASN A 296 -42.87 -32.17 17.50
N GLU A 297 -42.29 -31.03 17.92
CA GLU A 297 -42.99 -30.19 18.90
C GLU A 297 -42.55 -28.72 18.89
N THR A 298 -43.56 -27.88 19.06
CA THR A 298 -43.59 -26.42 19.07
C THR A 298 -43.60 -25.95 20.52
N THR A 299 -42.77 -24.98 20.91
CA THR A 299 -43.09 -24.13 22.06
C THR A 299 -42.71 -22.67 21.83
N SER A 300 -43.66 -21.84 22.21
CA SER A 300 -43.82 -20.41 22.00
C SER A 300 -43.00 -19.51 22.94
N ARG A 301 -42.58 -18.38 22.36
CA ARG A 301 -42.35 -17.01 22.91
C ARG A 301 -43.12 -16.64 24.19
N PRO A 302 -42.70 -15.61 25.00
CA PRO A 302 -42.67 -14.21 24.51
C PRO A 302 -41.71 -13.18 25.16
N SER A 303 -41.34 -12.16 24.35
CA SER A 303 -41.26 -10.69 24.61
C SER A 303 -40.45 -10.15 25.82
N ARG A 304 -39.87 -8.93 25.90
CA ARG A 304 -40.02 -7.63 25.23
C ARG A 304 -38.99 -6.65 25.89
N ARG A 305 -38.73 -5.50 25.23
CA ARG A 305 -38.22 -4.18 25.73
C ARG A 305 -36.69 -3.97 25.81
N ARG A 306 -36.11 -2.76 25.74
CA ARG A 306 -36.35 -1.42 25.11
C ARG A 306 -35.37 -0.44 25.83
N TRP A 307 -34.54 0.33 25.09
CA TRP A 307 -33.80 1.57 25.47
C TRP A 307 -32.76 1.46 26.62
N TRP A 308 -31.61 2.15 26.63
CA TRP A 308 -31.33 3.59 26.54
C TRP A 308 -29.84 3.87 26.24
N ARG A 309 -29.56 4.98 25.52
CA ARG A 309 -28.79 6.18 25.91
C ARG A 309 -27.43 6.27 25.25
#